data_AF-A0A2G9FXA0-F1
#
_entry.id   AF-A0A2G9FXA0-F1
#
_cell.length_a   1.000
_cell.length_b   1.000
_cell.length_c   1.000
_cell.angle_alpha   90.00
_cell.angle_beta   90.00
_cell.angle_gamma   90.00
#
_symmetry.space_group_name_H-M   'P 1'
#
loop_
_entity.id
_entity.type
_entity.pdbx_description
1 polymer ?
#
loop_
_entity_poly.entity_id
_entity_poly.type
_entity_poly.pdbx_seq_one_letter_code
_entity_poly.pdbx_strand_id
1 'polypeptide(L)'
;MCHVLTHPIHRSQLSLSLSLSKNIMGRLSAVLLVLLLVMVTEIGPMVGEARTCESQSHKFKGPCVSSTNCGSVCHTEGFSGGHCRGFRRRCFCTKHC
;
A
#
# COMPACT_ATOMS: atom_id res chain seq x y z
N MET A 1 -56.56 22.36 -29.27
CA MET A 1 -55.11 22.12 -29.32
C MET A 1 -54.41 23.04 -28.32
N CYS A 2 -53.94 22.53 -27.17
CA CYS A 2 -53.01 23.28 -26.32
C CYS A 2 -51.67 22.55 -26.36
N HIS A 3 -50.69 23.22 -26.94
CA HIS A 3 -49.30 22.78 -27.08
C HIS A 3 -48.72 22.40 -25.72
N VAL A 4 -48.09 21.22 -25.68
CA VAL A 4 -47.34 20.70 -24.54
C VAL A 4 -46.20 21.67 -24.20
N LEU A 5 -46.35 22.44 -23.12
CA LEU A 5 -45.28 23.16 -22.44
C LEU A 5 -44.49 22.16 -21.57
N THR A 6 -43.75 21.24 -22.19
CA THR A 6 -42.73 20.45 -21.48
C THR A 6 -41.50 21.32 -21.25
N HIS A 7 -41.44 21.82 -20.01
CA HIS A 7 -40.53 22.80 -19.44
C HIS A 7 -39.02 22.72 -19.78
N PRO A 8 -38.32 23.88 -19.88
CA PRO A 8 -36.85 23.97 -19.89
C PRO A 8 -36.18 23.45 -18.59
N ILE A 9 -36.97 23.28 -17.52
CA ILE A 9 -36.53 22.82 -16.19
C ILE A 9 -36.16 21.33 -16.20
N HIS A 10 -36.89 20.50 -16.95
CA HIS A 10 -36.66 19.05 -17.02
C HIS A 10 -35.40 18.71 -17.85
N ARG A 11 -35.14 19.48 -18.92
CA ARG A 11 -33.92 19.36 -19.74
C ARG A 11 -32.67 19.77 -18.95
N SER A 12 -32.79 20.81 -18.12
CA SER A 12 -31.71 21.27 -17.23
C SER A 12 -31.40 20.24 -16.14
N GLN A 13 -32.41 19.70 -15.46
CA GLN A 13 -32.27 18.61 -14.48
C GLN A 13 -31.59 17.36 -15.07
N LEU A 14 -32.02 16.89 -16.24
CA LEU A 14 -31.42 15.73 -16.91
C LEU A 14 -29.95 16.01 -17.31
N SER A 15 -29.64 17.21 -17.77
CA SER A 15 -28.27 17.61 -18.11
C SER A 15 -27.34 17.73 -16.89
N LEU A 16 -27.86 18.18 -15.75
CA LEU A 16 -27.16 18.22 -14.47
C LEU A 16 -26.89 16.81 -13.96
N SER A 17 -27.88 15.90 -14.04
CA SER A 17 -27.74 14.49 -13.66
C SER A 17 -26.73 13.74 -14.54
N LEU A 18 -26.76 13.95 -15.88
CA LEU A 18 -25.75 13.38 -16.77
C LEU A 18 -24.36 13.96 -16.51
N SER A 19 -24.26 15.27 -16.26
CA SER A 19 -22.98 15.91 -15.94
C SER A 19 -22.45 15.42 -14.60
N LEU A 20 -23.30 15.28 -13.59
CA LEU A 20 -22.95 14.76 -12.27
C LEU A 20 -22.52 13.28 -12.38
N SER A 21 -23.25 12.45 -13.12
CA SER A 21 -22.89 11.05 -13.38
C SER A 21 -21.58 10.91 -14.16
N LYS A 22 -21.31 11.78 -15.14
CA LYS A 22 -20.10 11.77 -15.96
C LYS A 22 -18.88 12.28 -15.17
N ASN A 23 -19.08 13.27 -14.31
CA ASN A 23 -18.07 13.75 -13.36
C ASN A 23 -17.79 12.71 -12.26
N ILE A 24 -18.81 12.03 -11.73
CA ILE A 24 -18.65 10.95 -10.74
C ILE A 24 -17.89 9.77 -11.37
N MET A 25 -18.28 9.32 -12.57
CA MET A 25 -17.59 8.25 -13.29
C MET A 25 -16.13 8.61 -13.58
N GLY A 26 -15.86 9.86 -14.00
CA GLY A 26 -14.50 10.35 -14.22
C GLY A 26 -13.66 10.41 -12.95
N ARG A 27 -14.24 10.84 -11.83
CA ARG A 27 -13.57 10.86 -10.52
C ARG A 27 -13.27 9.45 -10.01
N LEU A 28 -14.22 8.52 -10.14
CA LEU A 28 -14.02 7.11 -9.77
C LEU A 28 -12.91 6.46 -10.61
N SER A 29 -12.90 6.73 -11.92
CA SER A 29 -11.83 6.26 -12.81
C SER A 29 -10.46 6.82 -12.43
N ALA A 30 -10.37 8.13 -12.16
CA ALA A 30 -9.13 8.77 -11.72
C ALA A 30 -8.64 8.22 -10.37
N VAL A 31 -9.54 8.04 -9.40
CA VAL A 31 -9.21 7.45 -8.08
C VAL A 31 -8.73 6.01 -8.23
N LEU A 32 -9.40 5.19 -9.07
CA LEU A 32 -8.97 3.82 -9.34
C LEU A 32 -7.60 3.76 -10.02
N LEU A 33 -7.35 4.64 -11.01
CA LEU A 33 -6.05 4.74 -11.67
C LEU A 33 -4.95 5.18 -10.71
N VAL A 34 -5.20 6.19 -9.87
CA VAL A 34 -4.25 6.62 -8.84
C VAL A 34 -3.98 5.50 -7.84
N LEU A 35 -5.02 4.79 -7.38
CA LEU A 35 -4.86 3.66 -6.49
C LEU A 35 -4.00 2.57 -7.12
N LEU A 36 -4.25 2.20 -8.38
CA LEU A 36 -3.46 1.23 -9.13
C LEU A 36 -2.00 1.68 -9.29
N LEU A 37 -1.74 2.97 -9.58
CA LEU A 37 -0.39 3.52 -9.70
C LEU A 37 0.38 3.46 -8.38
N VAL A 38 -0.28 3.73 -7.25
CA VAL A 38 0.33 3.62 -5.91
C VAL A 38 0.73 2.19 -5.57
N MET A 39 0.05 1.18 -6.13
CA MET A 39 0.46 -0.23 -5.94
C MET A 39 1.71 -0.64 -6.74
N VAL A 40 2.11 0.16 -7.74
CA VAL A 40 3.21 -0.17 -8.67
C VAL A 40 4.55 0.45 -8.23
N THR A 41 4.57 1.32 -7.22
CA THR A 41 5.77 2.10 -6.84
C THR A 41 6.83 1.35 -6.00
N GLU A 42 6.75 0.03 -5.85
CA GLU A 42 7.75 -0.77 -5.14
C GLU A 42 8.86 -1.29 -6.08
N ILE A 43 9.48 -0.41 -6.89
CA ILE A 43 10.72 -0.76 -7.62
C ILE A 43 11.81 0.21 -7.17
N GLY A 44 12.32 -0.05 -5.97
CA GLY A 44 13.52 0.61 -5.46
C GLY A 44 14.73 0.26 -6.32
N PRO A 45 15.76 1.13 -6.38
CA PRO A 45 16.99 0.84 -7.08
C PRO A 45 17.60 -0.45 -6.52
N MET A 46 17.73 -1.45 -7.38
CA MET A 46 18.59 -2.62 -7.18
C MET A 46 20.05 -2.15 -7.24
N VAL A 47 20.46 -1.44 -6.19
CA VAL A 47 21.85 -1.31 -5.77
C VAL A 47 22.38 -2.74 -5.65
N GLY A 48 23.56 -3.00 -6.19
CA GLY A 48 24.29 -4.25 -5.97
C GLY A 48 24.61 -4.42 -4.49
N GLU A 49 23.63 -4.81 -3.71
CA GLU A 49 23.74 -5.17 -2.32
C GLU A 49 24.46 -6.52 -2.27
N ALA A 50 25.48 -6.64 -1.41
CA ALA A 50 25.89 -7.95 -0.93
C ALA A 50 24.61 -8.71 -0.55
N ARG A 51 24.46 -9.97 -0.98
CA ARG A 51 23.20 -10.68 -0.78
C ARG A 51 22.93 -10.69 0.71
N THR A 52 21.80 -10.16 1.15
CA THR A 52 21.45 -10.22 2.56
C THR A 52 20.64 -11.48 2.79
N CYS A 53 21.21 -12.41 3.55
CA CYS A 53 20.53 -13.62 3.98
C CYS A 53 19.70 -13.33 5.24
N GLU A 54 18.44 -13.75 5.24
CA GLU A 54 17.53 -13.60 6.38
C GLU A 54 17.20 -14.97 6.99
N SER A 55 17.11 -15.04 8.32
CA SER A 55 16.62 -16.22 9.05
C SER A 55 15.75 -15.78 10.22
N GLN A 56 14.67 -16.51 10.53
CA GLN A 56 13.90 -16.23 11.74
C GLN A 56 14.76 -16.50 12.98
N SER A 57 14.75 -15.59 13.96
CA SER A 57 15.48 -15.77 15.23
C SER A 57 14.90 -16.95 16.03
N HIS A 58 15.79 -17.78 16.59
CA HIS A 58 15.41 -18.90 17.45
C HIS A 58 15.30 -18.51 18.92
N LYS A 59 16.06 -17.49 19.34
CA LYS A 59 16.10 -17.02 20.73
C LYS A 59 15.08 -15.92 21.02
N PHE A 60 14.65 -15.16 20.01
CA PHE A 60 13.64 -14.12 20.21
C PHE A 60 12.27 -14.72 20.53
N LYS A 61 11.64 -14.26 21.62
CA LYS A 61 10.34 -14.76 22.09
C LYS A 61 9.30 -13.64 22.07
N GLY A 62 8.07 -14.00 21.67
CA GLY A 62 6.95 -13.07 21.64
C GLY A 62 6.94 -12.10 20.44
N PRO A 63 6.03 -11.11 20.45
CA PRO A 63 5.92 -10.13 19.39
C PRO A 63 7.09 -9.13 19.40
N CYS A 64 7.67 -8.92 18.24
CA CYS A 64 8.78 -8.03 17.96
C CYS A 64 8.27 -6.59 17.83
N VAL A 65 8.49 -5.83 18.90
CA VAL A 65 8.13 -4.40 18.99
C VAL A 65 9.34 -3.47 18.81
N SER A 66 10.56 -4.00 18.93
CA SER A 66 11.80 -3.25 18.81
C SER A 66 12.80 -4.00 17.92
N SER A 67 13.11 -3.41 16.76
CA SER A 67 14.14 -3.94 15.85
C SER A 67 15.53 -3.91 16.50
N THR A 68 15.80 -2.94 17.39
CA THR A 68 17.07 -2.89 18.13
C THR A 68 17.23 -4.11 19.04
N ASN A 69 16.19 -4.47 19.80
CA ASN A 69 16.21 -5.65 20.65
C ASN A 69 16.34 -6.95 19.82
N CYS A 70 15.61 -7.02 18.70
CA CYS A 70 15.75 -8.12 17.73
C CYS A 70 17.19 -8.23 17.21
N GLY A 71 17.80 -7.12 16.79
CA GLY A 71 19.19 -7.07 16.36
C GLY A 71 20.16 -7.53 17.44
N SER A 72 19.99 -7.09 18.70
CA SER A 72 20.81 -7.55 19.83
C SER A 72 20.73 -9.07 20.02
N VAL A 73 19.53 -9.66 19.94
CA VAL A 73 19.38 -11.12 20.01
C VAL A 73 20.03 -11.80 18.81
N CYS A 74 19.86 -11.26 17.60
CA CYS A 74 20.46 -11.78 16.38
C CYS A 74 21.98 -11.76 16.39
N HIS A 75 22.61 -10.76 17.02
CA HIS A 75 24.06 -10.77 17.26
C HIS A 75 24.52 -11.97 18.10
N THR A 76 23.71 -12.39 19.10
CA THR A 76 24.01 -13.60 19.87
C THR A 76 23.80 -14.90 19.07
N GLU A 77 23.10 -14.83 17.94
CA GLU A 77 22.89 -15.94 17.01
C GLU A 77 23.91 -15.93 15.85
N GLY A 78 24.88 -15.01 15.85
CA GLY A 78 25.93 -14.91 14.83
C GLY A 78 25.53 -14.13 13.57
N PHE A 79 24.47 -13.32 13.64
CA PHE A 79 24.03 -12.43 12.57
C PHE A 79 24.55 -11.00 12.79
N SER A 80 24.68 -10.24 11.70
CA SER A 80 25.15 -8.85 11.75
C SER A 80 24.02 -7.85 12.01
N GLY A 81 22.77 -8.29 12.03
CA GLY A 81 21.62 -7.45 12.36
C GLY A 81 20.32 -8.23 12.47
N GLY A 82 19.20 -7.50 12.60
CA GLY A 82 17.87 -8.07 12.57
C GLY A 82 16.77 -7.02 12.62
N HIS A 83 15.57 -7.38 12.18
CA HIS A 83 14.39 -6.52 12.17
C HIS A 83 13.08 -7.26 12.45
N CYS A 84 12.06 -6.51 12.84
CA CYS A 84 10.71 -7.02 13.05
C CYS A 84 9.90 -7.04 11.75
N ARG A 85 9.37 -8.20 11.35
CA ARG A 85 8.59 -8.36 10.11
C ARG A 85 7.25 -9.04 10.32
N GLY A 86 6.29 -8.64 9.49
CA GLY A 86 5.00 -9.31 9.30
C GLY A 86 3.95 -9.04 10.38
N PHE A 87 2.74 -9.54 10.14
CA PHE A 87 1.58 -9.32 11.02
C PHE A 87 1.78 -9.90 12.42
N ARG A 88 2.43 -11.08 12.53
CA ARG A 88 2.79 -11.70 13.81
C ARG A 88 3.97 -11.04 14.51
N ARG A 89 4.53 -9.96 13.93
CA ARG A 89 5.70 -9.24 14.45
C ARG A 89 6.81 -10.21 14.85
N ARG A 90 7.37 -10.96 13.90
CA ARG A 90 8.47 -11.91 14.21
C ARG A 90 9.82 -11.23 13.99
N CYS A 91 10.81 -11.62 14.77
CA CYS A 91 12.19 -11.17 14.60
C CYS A 91 12.89 -12.01 13.52
N PHE A 92 13.45 -11.34 12.52
CA PHE A 92 14.29 -11.94 11.47
C PHE A 92 15.69 -11.37 11.56
N CYS A 93 16.67 -12.25 11.66
CA CYS A 93 18.09 -11.92 11.69
C CYS A 93 18.65 -11.81 10.27
N THR A 94 19.58 -10.89 10.07
CA THR A 94 20.16 -10.58 8.76
C THR A 94 21.68 -10.67 8.81
N LYS A 95 22.28 -11.19 7.74
CA LYS A 95 23.73 -11.19 7.54
C LYS A 95 24.09 -11.10 6.07
N HIS A 96 25.28 -10.59 5.77
CA HIS A 96 25.82 -10.67 4.41
C HIS A 96 26.12 -12.12 4.02
N CYS A 97 25.76 -12.41 2.78
CA CYS A 97 26.07 -13.56 1.95
C CYS A 97 26.21 -13.03 0.49
#